data_AF-A0A087A1G8-F1
#
_entry.id   AF-A0A087A1G8-F1
#
_cell.length_a   1.000
_cell.length_b   1.000
_cell.length_c   1.000
_cell.angle_alpha   90.00
_cell.angle_beta   90.00
_cell.angle_gamma   90.00
#
_symmetry.space_group_name_H-M   'P 1'
#
loop_
_entity.id
_entity.type
_entity.pdbx_description
1 polymer ?
#
loop_
_entity_poly.entity_id
_entity_poly.type
_entity_poly.pdbx_seq_one_letter_code
_entity_poly.pdbx_strand_id
1 'polypeptide(L)'
;MRFEITTEPGEVQPGDIVVFRLETKRSVKWTCGKVRCFTDDTDAPAIVLATGSIPEYDGYELICCIKSIPDVLQMTIDGDGEVVE
;
A
#
# COMPACT_ATOMS: atom_id res chain seq x y z
N MET A 1 -12.91 -12.08 -5.00
CA MET A 1 -11.98 -11.06 -4.52
C MET A 1 -11.36 -10.46 -5.76
N ARG A 2 -11.38 -9.14 -5.90
CA ARG A 2 -10.80 -8.44 -7.05
C ARG A 2 -9.50 -7.78 -6.63
N PHE A 3 -8.57 -7.68 -7.58
CA PHE A 3 -7.32 -7.00 -7.38
C PHE A 3 -7.23 -5.85 -8.37
N GLU A 4 -6.84 -4.69 -7.85
CA GLU A 4 -6.54 -3.52 -8.67
C GLU A 4 -5.07 -3.17 -8.54
N ILE A 5 -4.50 -2.65 -9.63
CA ILE A 5 -3.12 -2.24 -9.68
C ILE A 5 -3.12 -0.73 -9.87
N THR A 6 -2.44 -0.02 -8.99
CA THR A 6 -2.15 1.41 -9.15
C THR A 6 -0.65 1.63 -9.11
N THR A 7 -0.18 2.68 -9.77
CA THR A 7 1.21 3.14 -9.70
C THR A 7 1.32 4.47 -8.97
N GLU A 8 0.20 5.02 -8.49
CA GLU A 8 0.15 6.31 -7.82
C GLU A 8 0.45 6.15 -6.33
N PRO A 9 1.56 6.72 -5.80
CA PRO A 9 1.93 6.56 -4.39
C PRO A 9 0.88 7.09 -3.41
N GLY A 10 0.16 8.17 -3.77
CA GLY A 10 -0.90 8.76 -2.94
C GLY A 10 -2.15 7.89 -2.79
N GLU A 11 -2.30 6.87 -3.63
CA GLU A 11 -3.40 5.94 -3.55
C GLU A 11 -3.11 4.68 -2.73
N VAL A 12 -1.88 4.55 -2.20
CA VAL A 12 -1.42 3.39 -1.43
C VAL A 12 -1.99 3.46 -0.02
N GLN A 13 -2.70 2.42 0.39
CA GLN A 13 -3.31 2.34 1.71
C GLN A 13 -2.62 1.30 2.60
N PRO A 14 -2.71 1.46 3.93
CA PRO A 14 -2.29 0.44 4.88
C PRO A 14 -2.94 -0.92 4.58
N GLY A 15 -2.14 -1.97 4.50
CA GLY A 15 -2.59 -3.32 4.16
C GLY A 15 -2.42 -3.70 2.68
N ASP A 16 -2.26 -2.72 1.78
CA ASP A 16 -1.95 -2.98 0.37
C ASP A 16 -0.59 -3.64 0.20
N ILE A 17 -0.40 -4.35 -0.91
CA ILE A 17 0.88 -4.97 -1.26
C ILE A 17 1.58 -4.10 -2.29
N VAL A 18 2.78 -3.62 -1.98
CA VAL A 18 3.59 -2.80 -2.88
C VAL A 18 4.78 -3.58 -3.41
N VAL A 19 5.19 -3.25 -4.63
CA VAL A 19 6.36 -3.79 -5.32
C VAL A 19 7.29 -2.65 -5.68
N PHE A 20 8.55 -2.80 -5.31
CA PHE A 20 9.60 -1.83 -5.50
C PHE A 20 10.75 -2.42 -6.30
N ARG A 21 11.46 -1.57 -7.03
CA ARG A 21 12.63 -1.94 -7.84
C ARG A 21 13.79 -1.00 -7.56
N LEU A 22 14.97 -1.56 -7.37
CA LEU A 22 16.24 -0.83 -7.42
C LEU A 22 17.03 -1.30 -8.62
N GLU A 23 17.17 -0.43 -9.61
CA GLU A 23 17.98 -0.69 -10.80
C GLU A 23 19.38 -0.09 -10.63
N THR A 24 20.39 -0.90 -10.87
CA THR A 24 21.80 -0.50 -10.88
C THR A 24 22.42 -0.88 -12.21
N LYS A 25 23.59 -0.34 -12.54
CA LYS A 25 24.33 -0.69 -13.77
C LYS A 25 24.60 -2.18 -13.97
N ARG A 26 24.51 -3.01 -12.92
CA ARG A 26 24.90 -4.43 -12.94
C ARG A 26 23.78 -5.40 -12.53
N SER A 27 22.70 -4.90 -11.94
CA SER A 27 21.63 -5.76 -11.41
C SER A 27 20.35 -4.98 -11.17
N VAL A 28 19.23 -5.68 -11.25
CA VAL A 28 17.92 -5.23 -10.77
C VAL A 28 17.59 -6.00 -9.50
N LYS A 29 17.27 -5.27 -8.42
CA LYS A 29 16.77 -5.85 -7.17
C LYS A 29 15.30 -5.51 -7.00
N TRP A 30 14.55 -6.45 -6.45
CA TRP A 30 13.13 -6.30 -6.18
C TRP A 30 12.88 -6.44 -4.69
N THR A 31 11.96 -5.65 -4.16
CA THR A 31 11.43 -5.84 -2.81
C THR A 31 9.93 -5.64 -2.84
N CYS A 32 9.20 -6.40 -2.03
CA CYS A 32 7.75 -6.28 -1.92
C CYS A 32 7.31 -6.51 -0.48
N GLY A 33 6.16 -5.98 -0.13
CA GLY A 33 5.63 -6.14 1.22
C GLY A 33 4.28 -5.47 1.40
N LYS A 34 3.63 -5.81 2.51
CA LYS A 34 2.42 -5.10 2.93
C LYS A 34 2.79 -3.74 3.50
N VAL A 35 2.01 -2.73 3.19
CA VAL A 35 2.16 -1.38 3.75
C VAL A 35 1.60 -1.34 5.17
N ARG A 36 2.25 -0.58 6.06
CA ARG A 36 1.72 -0.20 7.37
C ARG A 36 1.53 1.32 7.43
N CYS A 37 0.63 1.79 8.28
CA CYS A 37 0.45 3.22 8.52
C CYS A 37 1.76 3.86 8.96
N PHE A 38 2.17 4.93 8.29
CA PHE A 38 3.26 5.78 8.76
C PHE A 38 3.00 7.25 8.42
N THR A 39 2.96 8.03 9.49
CA THR A 39 2.90 9.49 9.60
C THR A 39 1.55 10.18 9.42
N ASP A 40 1.38 11.25 10.18
CA ASP A 40 0.22 12.16 10.18
C ASP A 40 0.28 13.18 9.03
N ASP A 41 1.26 13.05 8.12
CA ASP A 41 1.42 13.90 6.95
C ASP A 41 0.52 13.40 5.82
N THR A 42 -0.65 14.03 5.72
CA THR A 42 -1.66 13.72 4.71
C THR A 42 -1.28 14.18 3.31
N ASP A 43 -0.31 15.09 3.19
CA ASP A 43 0.04 15.72 1.91
C ASP A 43 1.14 14.94 1.16
N ALA A 44 2.00 14.21 1.88
CA ALA A 44 3.04 13.36 1.29
C ALA A 44 3.39 12.14 2.16
N PRO A 45 2.51 11.11 2.23
CA PRO A 45 2.77 9.94 3.06
C PRO A 45 3.95 9.12 2.51
N ALA A 46 4.95 8.84 3.36
CA ALA A 46 6.02 7.92 3.02
C ALA A 46 5.51 6.47 3.10
N ILE A 47 5.79 5.65 2.08
CA ILE A 47 5.37 4.24 2.07
C ILE A 47 6.29 3.42 2.97
N VAL A 48 5.73 2.89 4.07
CA VAL A 48 6.47 2.04 5.00
C VAL A 48 5.98 0.61 4.92
N LEU A 49 6.90 -0.32 4.67
CA LEU A 49 6.60 -1.74 4.66
C LEU A 49 6.36 -2.24 6.09
N ALA A 50 5.65 -3.37 6.23
CA ALA A 50 5.36 -3.97 7.53
C ALA A 50 6.61 -4.37 8.33
N THR A 51 7.74 -4.53 7.64
CA THR A 51 9.09 -4.72 8.18
C THR A 51 9.68 -3.47 8.84
N GLY A 52 9.05 -2.29 8.68
CA GLY A 52 9.57 -1.00 9.12
C GLY A 52 10.55 -0.34 8.15
N SER A 53 10.82 -0.97 6.99
CA SER A 53 11.68 -0.39 5.96
C SER A 53 10.92 0.60 5.08
N ILE A 54 11.62 1.64 4.64
CA ILE A 54 11.13 2.65 3.68
C ILE A 54 11.98 2.51 2.41
N PRO A 55 11.59 1.65 1.44
CA PRO A 55 12.45 1.33 0.29
C PRO A 55 12.87 2.55 -0.53
N GLU A 56 12.04 3.60 -0.57
CA GLU A 56 12.35 4.86 -1.25
C GLU A 56 13.60 5.55 -0.66
N TYR A 57 13.81 5.45 0.66
CA TYR A 57 15.02 5.99 1.30
C TYR A 57 16.28 5.20 0.93
N ASP A 58 16.11 3.91 0.60
CA ASP A 58 17.17 3.05 0.08
C ASP A 58 17.33 3.18 -1.45
N GLY A 59 16.62 4.11 -2.09
CA GLY A 59 16.69 4.41 -3.52
C GLY A 59 15.87 3.48 -4.41
N TYR A 60 14.97 2.68 -3.85
CA TYR A 60 14.04 1.88 -4.64
C TYR A 60 12.92 2.75 -5.19
N GLU A 61 12.50 2.47 -6.42
CA GLU A 61 11.36 3.06 -7.10
C GLU A 61 10.11 2.19 -6.87
N LEU A 62 8.98 2.81 -6.51
CA LEU A 62 7.68 2.12 -6.49
C LEU A 62 7.29 1.75 -7.92
N ILE A 63 7.03 0.46 -8.16
CA ILE A 63 6.58 -0.03 -9.47
C ILE A 63 5.08 -0.19 -9.51
N CYS A 64 4.49 -0.78 -8.46
CA CYS A 64 3.05 -0.86 -8.34
C CYS A 64 2.60 -1.14 -6.90
N CYS A 65 1.35 -0.80 -6.66
CA CYS A 65 0.55 -1.20 -5.51
C CYS A 65 -0.56 -2.13 -5.99
N ILE A 66 -0.74 -3.24 -5.28
CA ILE A 66 -1.76 -4.24 -5.51
C ILE A 66 -2.77 -4.11 -4.36
N LYS A 67 -3.93 -3.57 -4.72
CA LYS A 67 -5.06 -3.37 -3.82
C LYS A 67 -5.91 -4.63 -3.82
N SER A 68 -6.26 -5.08 -2.63
CA SER A 68 -7.18 -6.20 -2.44
C SER A 68 -8.58 -5.66 -2.17
N ILE A 69 -9.48 -5.76 -3.14
CA ILE A 69 -10.88 -5.34 -3.01
C ILE A 69 -11.73 -6.57 -2.72
N PRO A 70 -12.36 -6.67 -1.53
CA PRO A 70 -13.28 -7.76 -1.24
C PRO A 70 -14.52 -7.65 -2.14
N ASP A 71 -15.00 -8.79 -2.67
CA ASP A 71 -16.22 -8.79 -3.52
C ASP A 71 -17.48 -8.44 -2.72
N VAL A 72 -17.39 -8.56 -1.40
CA VAL A 72 -18.45 -8.31 -0.44
C VAL A 72 -17.87 -7.40 0.64
N LEU A 73 -18.35 -6.16 0.70
CA LEU A 73 -18.03 -5.26 1.79
C LEU A 73 -18.79 -5.72 3.04
N GLN A 74 -18.07 -5.99 4.12
CA GLN A 74 -18.70 -6.25 5.41
C GLN A 74 -19.21 -4.91 5.96
N MET A 75 -20.51 -4.71 5.87
CA MET A 75 -21.17 -3.53 6.42
C MET A 75 -21.17 -3.59 7.95
N THR A 76 -20.80 -2.48 8.59
CA THR A 76 -21.00 -2.32 10.03
C THR A 76 -22.43 -1.87 10.25
N ILE A 77 -23.11 -2.45 11.23
CA ILE A 77 -24.47 -2.05 11.60
C ILE A 77 -24.37 -1.35 12.95
N ASP A 78 -24.99 -0.18 13.08
CA ASP A 78 -25.06 0.53 14.35
C ASP A 78 -26.06 -0.12 15.33
N GLY A 79 -26.19 0.47 16.53
CA GLY A 79 -27.10 -0.04 17.56
C GLY A 79 -28.58 0.03 17.20
N ASP A 80 -28.94 0.82 16.19
CA ASP A 80 -30.31 1.02 15.71
C ASP A 80 -30.63 0.15 14.48
N GLY A 81 -29.66 -0.62 13.99
CA GLY A 81 -29.83 -1.51 12.84
C GLY A 81 -29.52 -0.86 11.50
N GLU A 82 -28.97 0.36 11.49
CA GLU A 82 -28.61 1.09 10.27
C GLU A 82 -27.20 0.73 9.82
N VAL A 83 -27.00 0.69 8.49
CA VAL A 83 -25.68 0.45 7.90
C VAL A 83 -24.83 1.72 8.04
N VAL A 84 -23.66 1.58 8.64
CA VAL A 84 -22.66 2.64 8.78
C VAL A 84 -21.38 2.28 8.00
N GLU A 85 -20.83 3.26 7.27
CA GLU A 85 -19.57 3.15 6.52
C GLU A 85 -18.33 3.10 7.44
#